data_AF-A0A3C0IS90-F1
#
_entry.id   AF-A0A3C0IS90-F1
#
_cell.length_a   1.000
_cell.length_b   1.000
_cell.length_c   1.000
_cell.angle_alpha   90.00
_cell.angle_beta   90.00
_cell.angle_gamma   90.00
#
_symmetry.space_group_name_H-M   'P 1'
#
loop_
_entity.id
_entity.type
_entity.pdbx_description
1 polymer ?
#
loop_
_entity_poly.entity_id
_entity_poly.type
_entity_poly.pdbx_seq_one_letter_code
_entity_poly.pdbx_strand_id
1 'polypeptide(L)'
;MLGLNKDWMVHTAATFSNMYTNNYRFESVRSYAKYRFFTTDGMYKHFRMAAFAEAAYSRNEPMYQEVAFEGDQSGVQLGLIGTQLLHKLAISGTVSYQRSFIAEQWSGKSVHYGKHAAPVTQAVQYSLSSGLLVLPKTYTDYQQTNFNVYVELLGQKAVDNSTYWIDIAPAVQLIFNSQSKLNIGYRKQLTGTMYRMATESWLVSYEYNWFNALRKKKKH
;
A
#
# COMPACT_ATOMS: atom_id res chain seq x y z
N MET A 1 0.87 3.71 -11.88
CA MET A 1 0.33 4.95 -11.28
C MET A 1 0.26 6.04 -12.34
N LEU A 2 -0.68 6.98 -12.24
CA LEU A 2 -0.84 8.09 -13.19
C LEU A 2 -0.77 9.44 -12.45
N GLY A 3 0.26 10.24 -12.72
CA GLY A 3 0.32 11.63 -12.28
C GLY A 3 -0.51 12.52 -13.20
N LEU A 4 -1.60 13.09 -12.69
CA LEU A 4 -2.45 14.00 -13.47
C LEU A 4 -1.81 15.39 -13.57
N ASN A 5 -1.20 15.84 -12.48
CA ASN A 5 -0.37 17.05 -12.40
C ASN A 5 0.65 16.90 -11.25
N LYS A 6 1.33 17.99 -10.88
CA LYS A 6 2.36 17.96 -9.81
C LYS A 6 1.82 17.59 -8.42
N ASP A 7 0.53 17.82 -8.17
CA ASP A 7 -0.11 17.67 -6.86
C ASP A 7 -1.01 16.42 -6.81
N TRP A 8 -1.61 16.02 -7.94
CA TRP A 8 -2.57 14.92 -8.05
C TRP A 8 -1.97 13.67 -8.70
N MET A 9 -2.15 12.54 -8.03
CA MET A 9 -1.82 11.21 -8.51
C MET A 9 -3.00 10.27 -8.34
N VAL A 10 -3.28 9.45 -9.34
CA VAL A 10 -4.32 8.43 -9.31
C VAL A 10 -3.70 7.06 -9.62
N HIS A 11 -4.21 6.00 -9.01
CA HIS A 11 -3.79 4.64 -9.26
C HIS A 11 -4.99 3.70 -9.16
N THR A 12 -5.22 2.90 -10.19
CA THR A 12 -6.19 1.82 -10.17
C THR A 12 -5.44 0.50 -10.27
N ALA A 13 -5.91 -0.51 -9.54
CA ALA A 13 -5.37 -1.87 -9.58
C ALA A 13 -6.52 -2.89 -9.53
N ALA A 14 -6.25 -4.07 -10.07
CA ALA A 14 -7.13 -5.23 -10.02
C ALA A 14 -6.37 -6.42 -9.43
N THR A 15 -7.00 -7.15 -8.53
CA THR A 15 -6.43 -8.35 -7.92
C THR A 15 -7.07 -9.59 -8.53
N PHE A 16 -6.25 -10.62 -8.73
CA PHE A 16 -6.66 -11.93 -9.16
C PHE A 16 -5.94 -12.97 -8.31
N SER A 17 -6.66 -13.91 -7.73
CA SER A 17 -6.06 -14.97 -6.93
C SER A 17 -6.94 -16.22 -6.90
N ASN A 18 -6.40 -17.28 -6.31
CA ASN A 18 -7.09 -18.51 -5.94
C ASN A 18 -7.07 -18.70 -4.41
N MET A 19 -6.97 -17.62 -3.63
CA MET A 19 -6.88 -17.72 -2.16
C MET A 19 -8.17 -18.24 -1.54
N TYR A 20 -9.33 -17.79 -2.03
CA TYR A 20 -10.64 -18.19 -1.52
C TYR A 20 -11.32 -19.28 -2.37
N THR A 21 -10.68 -19.73 -3.46
CA THR A 21 -11.27 -20.69 -4.41
C THR A 21 -10.22 -21.58 -5.05
N ASN A 22 -10.59 -22.80 -5.43
CA ASN A 22 -9.68 -23.73 -6.13
C ASN A 22 -9.20 -23.25 -7.52
N ASN A 23 -9.86 -22.25 -8.10
CA ASN A 23 -9.53 -21.73 -9.43
C ASN A 23 -9.06 -20.28 -9.36
N TYR A 24 -8.13 -19.91 -10.25
CA TYR A 24 -7.69 -18.52 -10.41
C TYR A 24 -8.83 -17.64 -10.93
N ARG A 25 -9.13 -16.57 -10.20
CA ARG A 25 -10.27 -15.72 -10.50
C ARG A 25 -9.96 -14.27 -10.18
N PHE A 26 -10.65 -13.34 -10.85
CA PHE A 26 -10.67 -11.92 -10.43
C PHE A 26 -11.13 -11.81 -8.96
N GLU A 27 -10.71 -10.81 -8.21
CA GLU A 27 -11.10 -10.70 -6.78
C GLU A 27 -11.62 -9.33 -6.47
N SER A 28 -10.82 -8.32 -6.79
CA SER A 28 -11.13 -6.95 -6.42
C SER A 28 -10.62 -5.96 -7.45
N VAL A 29 -11.20 -4.77 -7.39
CA VAL A 29 -10.66 -3.57 -8.01
C VAL A 29 -10.50 -2.50 -6.93
N ARG A 30 -9.38 -1.79 -6.94
CA ARG A 30 -9.15 -0.64 -6.07
C ARG A 30 -8.77 0.58 -6.88
N SER A 31 -9.21 1.74 -6.40
CA SER A 31 -8.84 3.04 -6.94
C SER A 31 -8.36 3.94 -5.81
N TYR A 32 -7.18 4.50 -6.01
CA TYR A 32 -6.44 5.31 -5.07
C TYR A 32 -6.19 6.69 -5.68
N ALA A 33 -6.45 7.74 -4.92
CA ALA A 33 -6.14 9.11 -5.27
C ALA A 33 -5.31 9.76 -4.16
N LYS A 34 -4.30 10.52 -4.54
CA LYS A 34 -3.41 11.25 -3.63
C LYS A 34 -3.27 12.68 -4.07
N TYR A 35 -3.47 13.59 -3.12
CA TYR A 35 -3.31 15.02 -3.27
C TYR A 35 -2.21 15.54 -2.35
N ARG A 36 -1.13 16.02 -2.95
CA ARG A 36 -0.01 16.64 -2.24
C ARG A 36 -0.33 18.10 -1.96
N PHE A 37 -0.52 18.43 -0.68
CA PHE A 37 -0.86 19.79 -0.25
C PHE A 37 0.34 20.56 0.31
N PHE A 38 1.42 19.88 0.72
CA PHE A 38 2.60 20.53 1.29
C PHE A 38 3.90 19.96 0.70
N THR A 39 4.84 20.85 0.39
CA THR A 39 6.19 20.48 -0.06
C THR A 39 7.17 21.56 0.38
N THR A 40 8.28 21.14 0.97
CA THR A 40 9.44 21.99 1.28
C THR A 40 10.68 21.31 0.74
N ASP A 41 11.33 21.95 -0.23
CA ASP A 41 12.52 21.42 -0.90
C ASP A 41 13.75 22.27 -0.53
N GLY A 42 14.83 21.60 -0.15
CA GLY A 42 16.16 22.15 0.07
C GLY A 42 17.23 21.25 -0.55
N MET A 43 18.49 21.70 -0.55
CA MET A 43 19.58 21.09 -1.34
C MET A 43 19.77 19.57 -1.12
N TYR A 44 19.46 19.05 0.07
CA TYR A 44 19.50 17.60 0.38
C TYR A 44 18.35 17.16 1.28
N LYS A 45 17.29 17.95 1.36
CA LYS A 45 16.17 17.73 2.26
C LYS A 45 14.89 18.02 1.51
N HIS A 46 14.06 16.99 1.32
CA HIS A 46 12.77 17.16 0.68
C HIS A 46 11.70 16.63 1.62
N PHE A 47 10.83 17.52 2.07
CA PHE A 47 9.68 17.17 2.88
C PHE A 47 8.41 17.31 2.05
N ARG A 48 7.55 16.30 2.09
CA ARG A 48 6.28 16.29 1.38
C ARG A 48 5.19 15.73 2.27
N MET A 49 4.01 16.35 2.21
CA MET A 49 2.80 15.80 2.81
C MET A 49 1.69 15.71 1.76
N ALA A 50 0.92 14.63 1.85
CA ALA A 50 -0.22 14.40 1.01
C ALA A 50 -1.36 13.78 1.81
N ALA A 51 -2.58 14.09 1.39
CA ALA A 51 -3.77 13.35 1.75
C ALA A 51 -4.05 12.31 0.67
N PHE A 52 -4.62 11.19 1.04
CA PHE A 52 -5.04 10.17 0.09
C PHE A 52 -6.39 9.59 0.45
N ALA A 53 -7.05 9.08 -0.59
CA ALA A 53 -8.29 8.34 -0.50
C ALA A 53 -8.14 7.06 -1.32
N GLU A 54 -8.64 5.95 -0.79
CA GLU A 54 -8.76 4.69 -1.51
C GLU A 54 -10.21 4.21 -1.43
N ALA A 55 -10.70 3.63 -2.51
CA ALA A 55 -11.94 2.87 -2.54
C ALA A 55 -11.65 1.52 -3.19
N ALA A 56 -12.12 0.45 -2.56
CA ALA A 56 -11.98 -0.90 -3.05
C ALA A 56 -13.32 -1.62 -3.09
N TYR A 57 -13.50 -2.40 -4.15
CA TYR A 57 -14.59 -3.33 -4.29
C TYR A 57 -14.00 -4.73 -4.41
N SER A 58 -14.40 -5.62 -3.51
CA SER A 58 -14.05 -7.04 -3.49
C SER A 58 -15.31 -7.88 -3.62
N ARG A 59 -15.22 -9.00 -4.34
CA ARG A 59 -16.30 -10.01 -4.39
C ARG A 59 -16.09 -11.17 -3.41
N ASN A 60 -15.00 -11.14 -2.64
CA ASN A 60 -14.70 -12.17 -1.65
C ASN A 60 -15.56 -11.97 -0.41
N GLU A 61 -15.84 -13.09 0.28
CA GLU A 61 -16.53 -13.05 1.57
C GLU A 61 -15.48 -12.81 2.66
N PRO A 62 -15.62 -11.76 3.49
CA PRO A 62 -14.62 -11.43 4.51
C PRO A 62 -14.49 -12.55 5.54
N MET A 63 -13.33 -13.20 5.60
CA MET A 63 -13.04 -14.29 6.56
C MET A 63 -12.16 -13.85 7.74
N TYR A 64 -11.46 -12.72 7.59
CA TYR A 64 -10.45 -12.26 8.54
C TYR A 64 -10.81 -10.91 9.15
N GLN A 65 -10.20 -10.61 10.30
CA GLN A 65 -10.38 -9.35 11.03
C GLN A 65 -9.45 -8.24 10.52
N GLU A 66 -8.40 -8.57 9.77
CA GLU A 66 -7.56 -7.56 9.11
C GLU A 66 -8.38 -6.86 8.04
N VAL A 67 -8.46 -5.52 8.12
CA VAL A 67 -9.11 -4.73 7.07
C VAL A 67 -8.10 -4.53 5.94
N ALA A 68 -8.24 -5.32 4.87
CA ALA A 68 -7.36 -5.28 3.71
C ALA A 68 -8.15 -5.03 2.41
N PHE A 69 -7.79 -3.95 1.72
CA PHE A 69 -8.40 -3.55 0.44
C PHE A 69 -7.68 -4.13 -0.79
N GLU A 70 -6.67 -4.97 -0.57
CA GLU A 70 -5.86 -5.59 -1.62
C GLU A 70 -6.46 -6.90 -2.18
N GLY A 71 -7.76 -7.12 -2.03
CA GLY A 71 -8.39 -8.38 -2.47
C GLY A 71 -9.44 -8.92 -1.52
N ASP A 72 -9.31 -8.64 -0.22
CA ASP A 72 -10.17 -9.27 0.78
C ASP A 72 -11.53 -8.56 0.89
N GLN A 73 -11.53 -7.27 1.21
CA GLN A 73 -12.74 -6.56 1.60
C GLN A 73 -13.06 -5.35 0.70
N SER A 74 -14.35 -5.05 0.56
CA SER A 74 -14.82 -3.78 0.02
C SER A 74 -14.78 -2.69 1.09
N GLY A 75 -14.42 -1.46 0.72
CA GLY A 75 -14.38 -0.38 1.68
C GLY A 75 -13.74 0.89 1.14
N VAL A 76 -13.54 1.83 2.05
CA VAL A 76 -12.87 3.10 1.79
C VAL A 76 -11.79 3.37 2.82
N GLN A 77 -10.71 4.02 2.37
CA GLN A 77 -9.62 4.50 3.20
C GLN A 77 -9.47 6.00 3.01
N LEU A 78 -9.21 6.71 4.10
CA LEU A 78 -8.78 8.10 4.07
C LEU A 78 -7.58 8.25 4.98
N GLY A 79 -6.54 8.93 4.50
CA GLY A 79 -5.32 9.05 5.29
C GLY A 79 -4.41 10.19 4.88
N LEU A 80 -3.37 10.34 5.68
CA LEU A 80 -2.30 11.29 5.49
C LEU A 80 -0.98 10.52 5.40
N ILE A 81 -0.11 11.00 4.51
CA ILE A 81 1.25 10.51 4.38
C ILE A 81 2.22 11.68 4.41
N GLY A 82 3.23 11.56 5.26
CA GLY A 82 4.39 12.44 5.32
C GLY A 82 5.63 11.69 4.85
N THR A 83 6.50 12.36 4.09
CA THR A 83 7.77 11.78 3.66
C THR A 83 8.86 12.82 3.75
N GLN A 84 9.95 12.45 4.42
CA GLN A 84 11.16 13.23 4.54
C GLN A 84 12.31 12.47 3.87
N LEU A 85 12.85 13.04 2.80
CA LEU A 85 14.11 12.60 2.22
C LEU A 85 15.24 13.43 2.83
N LEU A 86 16.27 12.77 3.37
CA LEU A 86 17.49 13.33 3.93
C LEU A 86 18.68 12.67 3.22
N HIS A 87 19.23 13.33 2.21
CA HIS A 87 20.26 12.77 1.33
C HIS A 87 19.83 11.41 0.73
N LYS A 88 20.38 10.31 1.25
CA LYS A 88 20.14 8.93 0.81
C LYS A 88 19.10 8.19 1.65
N LEU A 89 18.65 8.81 2.75
CA LEU A 89 17.69 8.23 3.69
C LEU A 89 16.30 8.82 3.43
N ALA A 90 15.33 7.97 3.13
CA ALA A 90 13.93 8.34 3.03
C ALA A 90 13.19 7.79 4.25
N ILE A 91 12.52 8.65 5.00
CA ILE A 91 11.63 8.26 6.10
C ILE A 91 10.22 8.65 5.71
N SER A 92 9.26 7.73 5.81
CA SER A 92 7.86 8.05 5.59
C SER A 92 6.99 7.52 6.72
N GLY A 93 5.95 8.27 7.04
CA GLY A 93 4.94 7.90 8.01
C GLY A 93 3.56 8.07 7.40
N THR A 94 2.69 7.09 7.64
CA THR A 94 1.31 7.08 7.15
C THR A 94 0.37 6.82 8.31
N VAL A 95 -0.75 7.53 8.35
CA VAL A 95 -1.87 7.23 9.25
C VAL A 95 -3.15 7.34 8.44
N SER A 96 -4.05 6.39 8.61
CA SER A 96 -5.29 6.32 7.86
C SER A 96 -6.40 5.67 8.65
N TYR A 97 -7.62 6.07 8.33
CA TYR A 97 -8.85 5.46 8.78
C TYR A 97 -9.43 4.63 7.63
N GLN A 98 -9.77 3.38 7.93
CA GLN A 98 -10.35 2.42 7.01
C GLN A 98 -11.73 2.05 7.49
N ARG A 99 -12.69 2.06 6.58
CA ARG A 99 -14.05 1.57 6.80
C ARG A 99 -14.36 0.49 5.78
N SER A 100 -14.62 -0.71 6.27
CA SER A 100 -15.02 -1.86 5.48
C SER A 100 -16.54 -1.94 5.38
N PHE A 101 -17.05 -2.23 4.19
CA PHE A 101 -18.48 -2.30 3.88
C PHE A 101 -19.07 -3.70 4.07
N ILE A 102 -18.47 -4.49 4.97
CA ILE A 102 -18.84 -5.89 5.28
C ILE A 102 -20.36 -6.01 5.52
N ALA A 103 -20.97 -5.05 6.21
CA ALA A 103 -22.41 -5.04 6.52
C ALA A 103 -23.33 -4.77 5.30
N GLU A 104 -22.85 -4.06 4.28
CA GLU A 104 -23.65 -3.72 3.08
C GLU A 104 -23.57 -4.81 2.01
N GLN A 105 -22.49 -5.61 1.98
CA GLN A 105 -22.40 -6.84 1.19
C GLN A 105 -23.27 -7.98 1.73
N TRP A 106 -23.95 -7.77 2.87
CA TRP A 106 -24.49 -8.78 3.78
C TRP A 106 -26.02 -8.87 3.83
N SER A 107 -26.76 -8.12 3.02
CA SER A 107 -28.24 -8.14 3.02
C SER A 107 -28.86 -9.42 2.41
N GLY A 108 -28.28 -10.61 2.62
CA GLY A 108 -28.91 -11.85 2.15
C GLY A 108 -28.16 -13.17 2.23
N LYS A 109 -26.95 -13.27 2.80
CA LYS A 109 -26.22 -14.56 2.88
C LYS A 109 -25.56 -14.75 4.24
N SER A 110 -25.96 -15.83 4.92
CA SER A 110 -25.46 -16.25 6.23
C SER A 110 -23.97 -16.55 6.19
N VAL A 111 -23.12 -15.64 6.68
CA VAL A 111 -21.68 -15.91 6.75
C VAL A 111 -21.36 -16.75 7.97
N HIS A 112 -20.61 -17.81 7.73
CA HIS A 112 -19.93 -18.57 8.75
C HIS A 112 -18.66 -17.81 9.13
N TYR A 113 -18.73 -16.88 10.09
CA TYR A 113 -17.55 -16.61 10.93
C TYR A 113 -17.29 -17.93 11.64
N GLY A 114 -16.38 -18.75 11.12
CA GLY A 114 -16.15 -20.07 11.66
C GLY A 114 -15.67 -19.95 13.11
N LYS A 115 -16.57 -20.06 14.11
CA LYS A 115 -16.30 -19.99 15.57
C LYS A 115 -15.35 -18.88 16.08
N HIS A 116 -14.85 -17.97 15.26
CA HIS A 116 -13.69 -17.12 15.55
C HIS A 116 -14.00 -15.67 15.21
N ALA A 117 -14.33 -14.94 16.29
CA ALA A 117 -14.32 -13.48 16.48
C ALA A 117 -15.20 -12.60 15.56
N ALA A 118 -15.66 -11.47 16.12
CA ALA A 118 -16.53 -10.51 15.43
C ALA A 118 -15.80 -9.78 14.29
N PRO A 119 -16.48 -9.42 13.19
CA PRO A 119 -15.88 -8.65 12.11
C PRO A 119 -15.34 -7.30 12.59
N VAL A 120 -14.26 -6.86 11.93
CA VAL A 120 -13.75 -5.49 12.02
C VAL A 120 -14.26 -4.72 10.81
N THR A 121 -15.06 -3.71 11.07
CA THR A 121 -15.63 -2.80 10.08
C THR A 121 -14.89 -1.47 10.03
N GLN A 122 -14.20 -1.11 11.12
CA GLN A 122 -13.51 0.16 11.24
C GLN A 122 -12.13 -0.06 11.85
N ALA A 123 -11.10 0.44 11.19
CA ALA A 123 -9.73 0.30 11.65
C ALA A 123 -8.92 1.59 11.40
N VAL A 124 -7.98 1.85 12.29
CA VAL A 124 -6.91 2.83 12.07
C VAL A 124 -5.67 2.06 11.66
N GLN A 125 -5.15 2.35 10.47
CA GLN A 125 -3.90 1.78 9.96
C GLN A 125 -2.80 2.84 9.98
N TYR A 126 -1.63 2.45 10.46
CA TYR A 126 -0.45 3.29 10.53
C TYR A 126 0.77 2.55 10.01
N SER A 127 1.70 3.27 9.38
CA SER A 127 2.98 2.72 8.98
C SER A 127 4.11 3.72 9.16
N LEU A 128 5.29 3.20 9.44
CA LEU A 128 6.53 3.95 9.51
C LEU A 128 7.58 3.18 8.70
N SER A 129 8.08 3.79 7.64
CA SER A 129 9.09 3.17 6.78
C SER A 129 10.37 3.99 6.74
N SER A 130 11.48 3.29 6.55
CA SER A 130 12.80 3.87 6.34
C SER A 130 13.49 3.15 5.20
N GLY A 131 13.93 3.90 4.20
CA GLY A 131 14.61 3.40 3.01
C GLY A 131 15.97 4.08 2.83
N LEU A 132 16.99 3.30 2.50
CA LEU A 132 18.35 3.77 2.27
C LEU A 132 18.79 3.40 0.85
N LEU A 133 19.25 4.39 0.09
CA LEU A 133 19.97 4.17 -1.16
C LEU A 133 21.39 3.68 -0.86
N VAL A 134 21.64 2.40 -1.13
CA VAL A 134 22.94 1.75 -0.86
C VAL A 134 23.87 1.89 -2.06
N LEU A 135 23.37 1.65 -3.27
CA LEU A 135 24.13 1.79 -4.52
C LEU A 135 23.30 2.53 -5.60
N PRO A 136 23.95 3.27 -6.52
CA PRO A 136 25.39 3.53 -6.59
C PRO A 136 25.87 4.56 -5.53
N LYS A 137 27.15 4.49 -5.12
CA LYS A 137 27.72 5.44 -4.13
C LYS A 137 27.82 6.85 -4.71
N THR A 138 28.19 6.95 -5.98
CA THR A 138 28.22 8.15 -6.82
C THR A 138 27.60 7.80 -8.16
N TYR A 139 26.72 8.67 -8.65
CA TYR A 139 26.13 8.48 -9.97
C TYR A 139 27.13 8.91 -11.04
N THR A 140 27.42 8.01 -11.97
CA THR A 140 28.13 8.35 -13.21
C THR A 140 27.17 8.43 -14.40
N ASP A 141 26.07 7.69 -14.35
CA ASP A 141 25.03 7.68 -15.40
C ASP A 141 23.66 7.33 -14.80
N TYR A 142 22.58 7.80 -15.42
CA TYR A 142 21.19 7.53 -15.07
C TYR A 142 20.73 6.10 -15.39
N GLN A 143 21.50 5.36 -16.19
CA GLN A 143 21.24 3.96 -16.52
C GLN A 143 21.73 2.98 -15.43
N GLN A 144 22.47 3.47 -14.43
CA GLN A 144 22.99 2.61 -13.37
C GLN A 144 21.86 2.02 -12.52
N THR A 145 22.05 0.75 -12.15
CA THR A 145 21.09 0.06 -11.27
C THR A 145 21.16 0.64 -9.87
N ASN A 146 20.02 1.12 -9.36
CA ASN A 146 19.93 1.57 -7.98
C ASN A 146 19.53 0.40 -7.09
N PHE A 147 20.29 0.20 -6.01
CA PHE A 147 19.98 -0.76 -4.97
C PHE A 147 19.59 -0.01 -3.70
N ASN A 148 18.37 -0.26 -3.24
CA ASN A 148 17.84 0.31 -2.01
C ASN A 148 17.47 -0.82 -1.05
N VAL A 149 17.68 -0.56 0.23
CA VAL A 149 17.21 -1.41 1.32
C VAL A 149 16.18 -0.62 2.12
N TYR A 150 15.08 -1.25 2.48
CA TYR A 150 14.06 -0.60 3.28
C TYR A 150 13.51 -1.53 4.35
N VAL A 151 13.04 -0.92 5.43
CA VAL A 151 12.31 -1.58 6.50
C VAL A 151 11.05 -0.79 6.79
N GLU A 152 9.94 -1.49 6.93
CA GLU A 152 8.66 -0.90 7.28
C GLU A 152 8.11 -1.54 8.55
N LEU A 153 7.58 -0.70 9.43
CA LEU A 153 6.72 -1.10 10.53
C LEU A 153 5.29 -0.77 10.14
N LEU A 154 4.44 -1.78 10.10
CA LEU A 154 3.03 -1.67 9.74
C LEU A 154 2.21 -1.98 10.99
N GLY A 155 1.09 -1.31 11.17
CA GLY A 155 0.14 -1.69 12.20
C GLY A 155 -1.27 -1.27 11.87
N GLN A 156 -2.21 -1.99 12.48
CA GLN A 156 -3.63 -1.71 12.36
C GLN A 156 -4.29 -1.99 13.69
N LYS A 157 -5.21 -1.12 14.09
CA LYS A 157 -6.01 -1.25 15.30
C LYS A 157 -7.48 -1.11 14.94
N ALA A 158 -8.28 -2.10 15.31
CA ALA A 158 -9.72 -2.05 15.20
C ALA A 158 -10.29 -0.99 16.15
N VAL A 159 -11.21 -0.20 15.64
CA VAL A 159 -11.94 0.82 16.41
C VAL A 159 -13.14 0.18 17.12
N ASP A 160 -13.71 -0.86 16.53
CA ASP A 160 -14.94 -1.52 16.99
C ASP A 160 -14.70 -2.66 18.00
N ASN A 161 -13.57 -3.37 17.97
CA ASN A 161 -13.35 -4.52 18.86
C ASN A 161 -11.97 -4.58 19.57
N SER A 162 -11.24 -3.47 19.66
CA SER A 162 -9.94 -3.34 20.37
C SER A 162 -8.84 -4.31 19.93
N THR A 163 -9.04 -5.11 18.89
CA THR A 163 -8.01 -5.98 18.33
C THR A 163 -6.99 -5.16 17.55
N TYR A 164 -5.76 -5.66 17.44
CA TYR A 164 -4.70 -4.99 16.71
C TYR A 164 -3.67 -5.98 16.16
N TRP A 165 -2.81 -5.50 15.26
CA TRP A 165 -1.57 -6.18 14.88
C TRP A 165 -0.47 -5.17 14.57
N ILE A 166 0.77 -5.61 14.70
CA ILE A 166 1.99 -4.88 14.33
C ILE A 166 2.91 -5.86 13.60
N ASP A 167 3.34 -5.48 12.41
CA ASP A 167 4.24 -6.24 11.55
C ASP A 167 5.52 -5.46 11.28
N ILE A 168 6.60 -6.20 10.99
CA ILE A 168 7.81 -5.68 10.39
C ILE A 168 7.99 -6.25 8.99
N ALA A 169 8.44 -5.43 8.05
CA ALA A 169 8.66 -5.80 6.67
C ALA A 169 10.00 -5.28 6.15
N PRO A 170 11.12 -6.02 6.39
CA PRO A 170 12.36 -5.78 5.67
C PRO A 170 12.25 -6.16 4.20
N ALA A 171 12.89 -5.37 3.34
CA ALA A 171 12.85 -5.60 1.92
C ALA A 171 13.99 -4.91 1.15
N VAL A 172 14.17 -5.36 -0.08
CA VAL A 172 15.17 -4.85 -1.02
C VAL A 172 14.50 -4.43 -2.32
N GLN A 173 15.04 -3.38 -2.95
CA GLN A 173 14.55 -2.83 -4.20
C GLN A 173 15.72 -2.61 -5.17
N LEU A 174 15.56 -3.14 -6.38
CA LEU A 174 16.43 -2.91 -7.52
C LEU A 174 15.68 -2.06 -8.54
N ILE A 175 16.29 -0.97 -9.00
CA ILE A 175 15.74 -0.11 -10.06
C ILE A 175 16.71 -0.15 -11.25
N PHE A 176 16.21 -0.57 -12.40
CA PHE A 176 16.97 -0.68 -13.65
C PHE A 176 16.54 0.44 -14.60
N ASN A 177 17.53 1.15 -15.17
CA ASN A 177 17.32 2.21 -16.16
C ASN A 177 16.31 3.29 -15.75
N SER A 178 16.12 3.49 -14.44
CA SER A 178 15.09 4.37 -13.87
C SER A 178 13.65 4.08 -14.33
N GLN A 179 13.38 2.92 -14.95
CA GLN A 179 12.09 2.55 -15.53
C GLN A 179 11.48 1.33 -14.84
N SER A 180 12.29 0.29 -14.68
CA SER A 180 11.87 -1.00 -14.14
C SER A 180 12.29 -1.10 -12.68
N LYS A 181 11.41 -1.61 -11.81
CA LYS A 181 11.71 -1.85 -10.41
C LYS A 181 11.33 -3.27 -10.03
N LEU A 182 12.22 -3.93 -9.31
CA LEU A 182 11.99 -5.24 -8.71
C LEU A 182 12.12 -5.10 -7.19
N ASN A 183 11.08 -5.49 -6.46
CA ASN A 183 11.08 -5.50 -5.00
C ASN A 183 10.89 -6.91 -4.49
N ILE A 184 11.63 -7.24 -3.44
CA ILE A 184 11.48 -8.48 -2.69
C ILE A 184 11.43 -8.10 -1.21
N GLY A 185 10.34 -8.49 -0.54
CA GLY A 185 10.12 -8.22 0.86
C GLY A 185 9.65 -9.45 1.62
N TYR A 186 9.94 -9.47 2.90
CA TYR A 186 9.41 -10.45 3.84
C TYR A 186 8.68 -9.70 4.94
N ARG A 187 7.40 -10.00 5.14
CA ARG A 187 6.55 -9.40 6.18
C ARG A 187 6.33 -10.42 7.28
N LYS A 188 6.49 -10.01 8.53
CA LYS A 188 6.30 -10.85 9.71
C LYS A 188 5.59 -10.09 10.83
N GLN A 189 4.59 -10.72 11.43
CA GLN A 189 3.90 -10.21 12.60
C GLN A 189 4.80 -10.28 13.84
N LEU A 190 4.93 -9.14 14.52
CA LEU A 190 5.63 -9.01 15.78
C LEU A 190 4.68 -9.27 16.96
N THR A 191 3.48 -8.71 16.90
CA THR A 191 2.44 -8.89 17.92
C THR A 191 1.07 -8.65 17.30
N GLY A 192 0.03 -9.26 17.85
CA GLY A 192 -1.33 -8.99 17.42
C GLY A 192 -2.34 -9.97 18.00
N THR A 193 -3.58 -9.52 18.07
CA THR A 193 -4.74 -10.28 18.56
C THR A 193 -5.79 -10.48 17.47
N MET A 194 -5.64 -9.83 16.31
CA MET A 194 -6.52 -10.04 15.16
C MET A 194 -6.36 -11.45 14.57
N TYR A 195 -7.47 -12.07 14.18
CA TYR A 195 -7.47 -13.25 13.33
C TYR A 195 -7.19 -12.84 11.88
N ARG A 196 -6.06 -13.30 11.33
CA ARG A 196 -5.52 -12.84 10.05
C ARG A 196 -5.24 -13.99 9.11
N MET A 197 -5.23 -13.67 7.82
CA MET A 197 -4.96 -14.61 6.73
C MET A 197 -3.56 -15.21 6.82
N ALA A 198 -2.56 -14.37 7.04
CA ALA A 198 -1.18 -14.77 7.18
C ALA A 198 -0.47 -13.86 8.19
N THR A 199 0.27 -14.46 9.11
CA THR A 199 1.14 -13.75 10.05
C THR A 199 2.55 -13.56 9.50
N GLU A 200 2.88 -14.25 8.41
CA GLU A 200 4.12 -14.09 7.66
C GLU A 200 3.88 -14.27 6.16
N SER A 201 4.58 -13.50 5.34
CA SER A 201 4.43 -13.58 3.88
C SER A 201 5.67 -13.07 3.14
N TRP A 202 5.86 -13.60 1.93
CA TRP A 202 6.82 -13.06 0.97
C TRP A 202 6.08 -12.23 -0.07
N LEU A 203 6.64 -11.07 -0.39
CA LEU A 203 6.14 -10.21 -1.46
C LEU A 203 7.22 -10.07 -2.52
N VAL A 204 6.87 -10.43 -3.75
CA VAL A 204 7.67 -10.12 -4.94
C VAL A 204 6.84 -9.22 -5.83
N SER A 205 7.37 -8.05 -6.19
CA SER A 205 6.69 -7.13 -7.09
C SER A 205 7.63 -6.63 -8.17
N TYR A 206 7.05 -6.46 -9.36
CA TYR A 206 7.72 -5.85 -10.51
C TYR A 206 6.88 -4.66 -10.99
N GLU A 207 7.51 -3.51 -11.13
CA GLU A 207 6.89 -2.28 -11.62
C GLU A 207 7.62 -1.80 -12.88
N TYR A 208 6.86 -1.35 -13.88
CA TYR A 208 7.40 -0.70 -15.07
C TYR A 208 6.76 0.68 -15.25
N ASN A 209 7.59 1.70 -15.47
CA ASN A 209 7.14 3.08 -15.64
C ASN A 209 7.22 3.52 -17.11
N TRP A 210 6.07 3.86 -17.69
CA TRP A 210 6.00 4.50 -19.01
C TRP A 210 6.09 6.02 -18.90
N PHE A 211 7.18 6.60 -19.36
CA PHE A 211 7.34 8.05 -19.43
C PHE A 211 6.59 8.63 -20.66
N ASN A 212 5.94 9.79 -20.49
CA ASN A 212 5.27 10.54 -21.57
C ASN A 212 4.17 9.79 -22.36
N ALA A 213 3.54 8.77 -21.76
CA ALA A 213 2.47 8.00 -22.41
C ALA A 213 1.26 8.86 -22.84
N LEU A 214 0.98 9.95 -22.14
CA LEU A 214 -0.10 10.89 -22.44
C LEU A 214 0.47 12.23 -22.93
N ARG A 215 1.11 12.24 -24.10
CA ARG A 215 1.60 13.48 -24.72
C ARG A 215 0.41 14.37 -25.10
N LYS A 216 0.17 15.47 -24.37
CA LYS A 216 -0.76 16.52 -24.83
C LYS A 216 -0.24 17.05 -26.17
N LYS A 217 -1.02 16.88 -27.25
CA LYS A 217 -0.79 17.64 -28.49
C LYS A 217 -0.86 19.12 -28.12
N LYS A 218 0.25 19.86 -28.26
CA LYS A 218 0.22 21.32 -28.28
C LYS A 218 -0.71 21.72 -29.43
N LYS A 219 -1.82 22.39 -29.13
CA LYS A 219 -2.53 23.17 -30.15
C LYS A 219 -1.60 24.34 -30.48
N HIS A 220 -1.09 24.35 -31.71
CA HIS A 220 -0.49 25.54 -32.32
C HIS A 220 -1.57 26.56 -32.60
#